data_AF-A0A8J6AZT4-F1
#
_entry.id   AF-A0A8J6AZT4-F1
#
_cell.length_a   1.000
_cell.length_b   1.000
_cell.length_c   1.000
_cell.angle_alpha   90.00
_cell.angle_beta   90.00
_cell.angle_gamma   90.00
#
_symmetry.space_group_name_H-M   'P 1'
#
loop_
_entity.id
_entity.type
_entity.pdbx_description
1 polymer ?
#
loop_
_entity_poly.entity_id
_entity_poly.type
_entity_poly.pdbx_seq_one_letter_code
_entity_poly.pdbx_strand_id
1 'polypeptide(L)'
;MVLIYFRRAGLRTEEYRTNFFPALFLANQMQEELPFRWQIYPWALGDTWMENTEVLFQQGNQLLLRMEFRALVDRTTCDLVMAEAPSHWAWTRERQSYHSLAIPIFRMDEEDFIISHRWFQHPDCCLCKTLRWYPSLRKFCQVKEDPDNNLDG
;
A
#
# COMPACT_ATOMS: atom_id res chain seq x y z
N MET A 1 9.86 -6.04 -6.30
CA MET A 1 10.16 -6.89 -5.12
C MET A 1 9.34 -8.17 -5.06
N VAL A 2 7.99 -8.14 -5.08
CA VAL A 2 7.14 -9.36 -4.95
C VAL A 2 7.53 -10.53 -5.86
N LEU A 3 7.74 -10.29 -7.16
CA LEU A 3 8.14 -11.35 -8.09
C LEU A 3 9.52 -11.96 -7.76
N ILE A 4 10.44 -11.15 -7.21
CA ILE A 4 11.75 -11.62 -6.73
C ILE A 4 11.57 -12.54 -5.52
N TYR A 5 10.63 -12.21 -4.63
CA TYR A 5 10.32 -13.06 -3.47
C TYR A 5 9.78 -14.41 -3.89
N PHE A 6 8.88 -14.46 -4.87
CA PHE A 6 8.37 -15.71 -5.42
C PHE A 6 9.49 -16.59 -5.97
N ARG A 7 10.45 -16.00 -6.69
CA ARG A 7 11.62 -16.72 -7.21
C ARG A 7 12.52 -17.22 -6.09
N ARG A 8 12.84 -16.38 -5.10
CA ARG A 8 13.69 -16.75 -3.95
C ARG A 8 13.07 -17.87 -3.09
N ALA A 9 11.75 -17.87 -2.95
CA ALA A 9 11.01 -18.90 -2.22
C ALA A 9 10.77 -20.18 -3.05
N GLY A 10 11.17 -20.21 -4.33
CA GLY A 10 10.92 -21.34 -5.22
C GLY A 10 9.44 -21.68 -5.35
N LEU A 11 8.57 -20.66 -5.40
CA LEU A 11 7.13 -20.86 -5.54
C LEU A 11 6.78 -21.30 -6.97
N ARG A 12 5.82 -22.21 -7.07
CA ARG A 12 5.17 -22.57 -8.34
C ARG A 12 4.15 -21.51 -8.71
N THR A 13 3.81 -21.38 -9.99
CA THR A 13 2.84 -20.38 -10.48
C THR A 13 1.46 -20.52 -9.80
N GLU A 14 1.07 -21.74 -9.44
CA GLU A 14 -0.16 -22.03 -8.69
C GLU A 14 -0.18 -21.39 -7.30
N GLU A 15 0.99 -21.24 -6.67
CA GLU A 15 1.15 -20.64 -5.34
C GLU A 15 1.17 -19.10 -5.38
N TYR A 16 1.27 -18.48 -6.55
CA TYR A 16 1.47 -17.02 -6.66
C TYR A 16 0.26 -16.24 -6.16
N ARG A 17 -0.95 -16.71 -6.45
CA ARG A 17 -2.18 -15.99 -6.07
C ARG A 17 -2.34 -15.92 -4.55
N THR A 18 -2.07 -17.02 -3.85
CA THR A 18 -2.21 -17.09 -2.38
C THR A 18 -1.06 -16.38 -1.67
N ASN A 19 0.13 -16.36 -2.25
CA ASN A 19 1.31 -15.71 -1.66
C ASN A 19 1.49 -14.24 -2.05
N PHE A 20 0.65 -13.70 -2.94
CA PHE A 20 0.76 -12.32 -3.39
C PHE A 20 0.67 -11.30 -2.26
N PHE A 21 -0.38 -11.37 -1.44
CA PHE A 21 -0.55 -10.44 -0.33
C PHE A 21 0.53 -10.59 0.76
N PRO A 22 0.93 -11.79 1.21
CA PRO A 22 2.07 -11.96 2.10
C PRO A 22 3.37 -11.37 1.56
N ALA A 23 3.65 -11.58 0.27
CA ALA A 23 4.85 -11.05 -0.38
C ALA A 23 4.81 -9.52 -0.50
N LEU A 24 3.64 -8.95 -0.83
CA LEU A 24 3.44 -7.51 -0.92
C LEU A 24 3.54 -6.85 0.46
N PHE A 25 2.96 -7.48 1.49
CA PHE A 25 3.06 -7.05 2.87
C PHE A 25 4.53 -7.00 3.32
N LEU A 26 5.28 -8.08 3.09
CA LEU A 26 6.70 -8.15 3.39
C LEU A 26 7.52 -7.11 2.60
N ALA A 27 7.16 -6.86 1.33
CA ALA A 27 7.85 -5.85 0.52
C ALA A 27 7.65 -4.44 1.08
N ASN A 28 6.42 -4.11 1.48
CA ASN A 28 6.11 -2.82 2.12
C ASN A 28 6.85 -2.69 3.46
N GLN A 29 6.90 -3.74 4.28
CA GLN A 29 7.67 -3.72 5.54
C GLN A 29 9.17 -3.46 5.33
N MET A 30 9.75 -3.94 4.22
CA MET A 30 11.17 -3.75 3.92
C MET A 30 11.50 -2.38 3.30
N GLN A 31 10.54 -1.74 2.64
CA GLN A 31 10.77 -0.52 1.86
C GLN A 31 10.16 0.75 2.48
N GLU A 32 9.13 0.65 3.32
CA GLU A 32 8.35 1.79 3.80
C GLU A 32 8.29 1.90 5.34
N GLU A 33 8.81 3.01 5.88
CA GLU A 33 8.37 3.62 7.15
C GLU A 33 7.01 4.36 6.94
N LEU A 34 6.09 3.64 6.29
CA LEU A 34 4.69 3.92 5.94
C LEU A 34 3.65 3.84 7.06
N PRO A 35 2.96 4.91 7.54
CA PRO A 35 1.83 4.74 8.46
C PRO A 35 0.64 3.95 7.86
N PHE A 36 0.64 3.68 6.55
CA PHE A 36 -0.50 3.09 5.83
C PHE A 36 -0.37 1.60 5.50
N ARG A 37 0.64 0.89 6.04
CA ARG A 37 0.80 -0.57 5.84
C ARG A 37 -0.46 -1.37 6.17
N TRP A 38 -1.30 -0.85 7.07
CA TRP A 38 -2.55 -1.46 7.50
C TRP A 38 -3.60 -1.56 6.38
N GLN A 39 -3.49 -0.73 5.34
CA GLN A 39 -4.46 -0.71 4.24
C GLN A 39 -4.48 -2.00 3.42
N ILE A 40 -3.45 -2.85 3.54
CA ILE A 40 -3.40 -4.14 2.83
C ILE A 40 -4.30 -5.21 3.46
N TYR A 41 -4.57 -5.12 4.76
CA TYR A 41 -5.30 -6.16 5.49
C TYR A 41 -6.73 -6.40 4.98
N PRO A 42 -7.56 -5.37 4.71
CA PRO A 42 -8.89 -5.59 4.13
C PRO A 42 -8.87 -6.34 2.80
N TRP A 43 -7.89 -6.07 1.95
CA TRP A 43 -7.77 -6.72 0.63
C TRP A 43 -7.25 -8.15 0.74
N ALA A 44 -6.40 -8.43 1.74
CA ALA A 44 -5.81 -9.74 1.95
C ALA A 44 -6.74 -10.70 2.71
N LEU A 45 -7.49 -10.20 3.70
CA LEU A 45 -8.23 -11.00 4.67
C LEU A 45 -9.76 -10.82 4.59
N GLY A 46 -10.25 -9.82 3.84
CA GLY A 46 -11.68 -9.52 3.72
C GLY A 46 -12.23 -8.72 4.89
N ASP A 47 -13.55 -8.81 5.12
CA ASP A 47 -14.26 -7.91 6.05
C ASP A 47 -13.88 -8.11 7.53
N THR A 48 -13.45 -9.31 7.92
CA THR A 48 -13.03 -9.66 9.29
C THR A 48 -11.53 -9.44 9.52
N TRP A 49 -10.87 -8.63 8.70
CA TRP A 49 -9.42 -8.45 8.73
C TRP A 49 -8.88 -7.95 10.08
N MET A 50 -9.65 -7.12 10.80
CA MET A 50 -9.22 -6.56 12.09
C MET A 50 -8.96 -7.64 13.14
N GLU A 51 -9.71 -8.73 13.11
CA GLU A 51 -9.58 -9.86 14.02
C GLU A 51 -8.49 -10.84 13.57
N ASN A 52 -8.05 -10.76 12.30
CA ASN A 52 -7.20 -11.74 11.65
C ASN A 52 -5.85 -11.18 11.19
N THR A 53 -5.46 -9.98 11.65
CA THR A 53 -4.22 -9.32 11.22
C THR A 53 -2.97 -10.18 11.41
N GLU A 54 -2.95 -11.01 12.45
CA GLU A 54 -1.86 -11.96 12.72
C GLU A 54 -1.67 -12.99 11.59
N VAL A 55 -2.73 -13.38 10.90
CA VAL A 55 -2.68 -14.39 9.83
C VAL A 55 -1.77 -13.93 8.70
N LEU A 56 -1.96 -12.70 8.21
CA LEU A 56 -1.15 -12.15 7.12
C LEU A 56 0.30 -11.94 7.57
N PHE A 57 0.51 -11.53 8.82
CA PHE A 57 1.84 -11.39 9.41
C PHE A 57 2.58 -12.73 9.47
N GLN A 58 1.91 -13.79 9.95
CA GLN A 58 2.46 -15.15 10.01
C GLN A 58 2.76 -15.70 8.61
N GLN A 59 1.89 -15.48 7.63
CA GLN A 59 2.14 -15.87 6.23
C GLN A 59 3.37 -15.15 5.66
N GLY A 60 3.53 -13.85 5.96
CA GLY A 60 4.73 -13.09 5.61
C GLY A 60 6.00 -13.69 6.21
N ASN A 61 5.97 -14.08 7.49
CA ASN A 61 7.09 -14.74 8.16
C ASN A 61 7.42 -16.12 7.55
N GLN A 62 6.40 -16.91 7.22
CA GLN A 62 6.61 -18.20 6.55
C GLN A 62 7.25 -18.03 5.18
N LEU A 63 6.83 -17.02 4.40
CA LEU A 63 7.44 -16.69 3.14
C LEU A 63 8.90 -16.23 3.33
N LEU A 64 9.16 -15.38 4.32
CA LEU A 64 10.51 -14.92 4.65
C LEU A 64 11.44 -16.09 5.00
N LEU A 65 10.97 -17.02 5.84
CA LEU A 65 11.67 -18.26 6.19
C LEU A 65 11.97 -19.08 4.93
N ARG A 66 11.00 -19.25 4.05
CA ARG A 66 11.16 -19.99 2.79
C ARG A 66 12.16 -19.34 1.83
N MET A 67 12.34 -18.02 1.91
CA MET A 67 13.38 -17.30 1.17
C MET A 67 14.76 -17.31 1.84
N GLU A 68 14.91 -18.04 2.96
CA GLU A 68 16.12 -18.04 3.80
C GLU A 68 16.46 -16.64 4.31
N PHE A 69 15.44 -15.88 4.72
CA PHE A 69 15.55 -14.50 5.22
C PHE A 69 16.11 -13.48 4.21
N ARG A 70 16.22 -13.84 2.94
CA ARG A 70 16.69 -12.94 1.87
C ARG A 70 15.57 -12.02 1.39
N ALA A 71 15.12 -11.09 2.23
CA ALA A 71 14.12 -10.09 1.86
C ALA A 71 14.71 -8.79 1.31
N LEU A 72 15.98 -8.47 1.59
CA LEU A 72 16.61 -7.29 1.01
C LEU A 72 16.74 -7.43 -0.51
N VAL A 73 16.24 -6.45 -1.23
CA VAL A 73 16.27 -6.39 -2.69
C VAL A 73 16.83 -5.03 -3.08
N ASP A 74 17.91 -5.05 -3.84
CA ASP A 74 18.47 -3.83 -4.41
C ASP A 74 17.63 -3.32 -5.58
N ARG A 75 17.85 -2.05 -5.94
CA ARG A 75 17.16 -1.45 -7.08
C ARG A 75 17.51 -2.16 -8.39
N THR A 76 18.78 -2.50 -8.57
CA THR A 76 19.33 -3.20 -9.74
C THR A 76 18.64 -4.54 -10.01
N THR A 77 18.37 -5.37 -8.99
CA THR A 77 17.61 -6.62 -9.20
C THR A 77 16.18 -6.34 -9.61
N CYS A 78 15.54 -5.28 -9.08
CA CYS A 78 14.20 -4.89 -9.55
C CYS A 78 14.24 -4.50 -11.03
N ASP A 79 15.22 -3.70 -11.46
CA ASP A 79 15.34 -3.26 -12.84
C ASP A 79 15.56 -4.45 -13.79
N LEU A 80 16.40 -5.42 -13.41
CA LEU A 80 16.59 -6.67 -14.17
C LEU A 80 15.29 -7.44 -14.37
N VAL A 81 14.49 -7.60 -13.32
CA VAL A 81 13.21 -8.32 -13.41
C VAL A 81 12.19 -7.57 -14.26
N MET A 82 12.14 -6.23 -14.17
CA MET A 82 11.26 -5.42 -15.02
C MET A 82 11.67 -5.49 -16.49
N ALA A 83 12.98 -5.58 -16.77
CA ALA A 83 13.52 -5.69 -18.12
C ALA A 83 13.18 -7.01 -18.84
N GLU A 84 12.79 -8.07 -18.12
CA GLU A 84 12.34 -9.32 -18.74
C GLU A 84 10.99 -9.18 -19.46
N ALA A 85 10.14 -8.24 -19.02
CA ALA A 85 8.83 -7.99 -19.62
C ALA A 85 8.51 -6.48 -19.59
N PRO A 86 9.25 -5.64 -20.34
CA PRO A 86 9.23 -4.18 -20.18
C PRO A 86 7.89 -3.55 -20.56
N SER A 87 7.10 -4.21 -21.42
CA SER A 87 5.77 -3.74 -21.84
C SER A 87 4.64 -4.09 -20.87
N HIS A 88 4.92 -4.75 -19.74
CA HIS A 88 3.88 -5.14 -18.80
C HIS A 88 3.32 -3.93 -18.05
N TRP A 89 1.99 -3.76 -18.05
CA TRP A 89 1.29 -2.60 -17.49
C TRP A 89 1.62 -2.32 -16.01
N ALA A 90 1.99 -3.34 -15.22
CA ALA A 90 2.35 -3.13 -13.82
C ALA A 90 3.59 -2.24 -13.65
N TRP A 91 4.48 -2.18 -14.65
CA TRP A 91 5.71 -1.36 -14.61
C TRP A 91 5.45 0.11 -14.91
N THR A 92 4.29 0.46 -15.46
CA THR A 92 3.90 1.86 -15.67
C THR A 92 3.41 2.51 -14.37
N ARG A 93 3.35 1.77 -13.26
CA ARG A 93 2.92 2.27 -11.95
C ARG A 93 4.08 3.00 -11.28
N GLU A 94 4.27 4.26 -11.66
CA GLU A 94 5.23 5.13 -11.00
C GLU A 94 4.63 5.81 -9.77
N ARG A 95 5.45 5.91 -8.73
CA ARG A 95 5.10 6.59 -7.49
C ARG A 95 5.21 8.11 -7.68
N GLN A 96 4.08 8.81 -7.67
CA GLN A 96 4.04 10.27 -7.81
C GLN A 96 4.50 10.98 -6.54
N SER A 97 5.44 11.92 -6.63
CA SER A 97 6.01 12.65 -5.48
C SER A 97 4.97 13.27 -4.54
N TYR A 98 3.86 13.79 -5.06
CA TYR A 98 2.86 14.55 -4.30
C TYR A 98 1.67 13.73 -3.77
N HIS A 99 1.43 12.52 -4.31
CA HIS A 99 0.33 11.63 -3.88
C HIS A 99 0.83 10.39 -3.14
N SER A 100 2.13 10.37 -2.85
CA SER A 100 2.80 9.25 -2.22
C SER A 100 2.59 9.15 -0.72
N LEU A 101 1.88 10.11 -0.10
CA LEU A 101 1.67 10.21 1.35
C LEU A 101 2.96 10.13 2.20
N ALA A 102 4.12 10.28 1.56
CA ALA A 102 5.43 10.37 2.21
C ALA A 102 5.73 11.85 2.49
N ILE A 103 5.02 12.41 3.45
CA ILE A 103 5.47 13.63 4.14
C ILE A 103 6.28 13.14 5.35
N PRO A 104 7.45 13.72 5.67
CA PRO A 104 8.19 13.37 6.87
C PRO A 104 7.29 13.50 8.11
N ILE A 105 7.28 12.47 8.96
CA ILE A 105 6.41 12.35 10.14
C ILE A 105 6.52 13.58 11.08
N PHE A 106 7.65 14.30 11.05
CA PHE A 106 7.87 15.54 11.81
C PHE A 106 6.98 16.74 11.39
N ARG A 107 6.18 16.62 10.33
CA ARG A 107 5.19 17.62 9.92
C ARG A 107 3.74 17.18 10.09
N MET A 108 3.50 15.97 10.61
CA MET A 108 2.16 15.43 10.82
C MET A 108 1.73 15.73 12.25
N ASP A 109 0.66 16.52 12.41
CA ASP A 109 0.01 16.67 13.72
C ASP A 109 -0.85 15.41 14.01
N GLU A 110 -1.18 15.14 15.28
CA GLU A 110 -1.96 13.94 15.68
C GLU A 110 -3.32 13.84 14.93
N GLU A 111 -3.87 14.96 14.48
CA GLU A 111 -5.12 15.03 13.71
C GLU A 111 -4.98 14.63 12.23
N ASP A 112 -3.75 14.57 11.69
CA ASP A 112 -3.46 14.14 10.30
C ASP A 112 -3.50 12.61 10.12
N PHE A 113 -3.67 11.85 11.20
CA PHE A 113 -3.88 10.40 11.15
C PHE A 113 -5.23 9.99 10.55
N ILE A 114 -6.20 10.91 10.54
CA ILE A 114 -7.46 10.74 9.82
C ILE A 114 -7.18 11.09 8.36
N ILE A 115 -7.64 10.26 7.41
CA ILE A 115 -7.57 10.52 5.96
C ILE A 115 -8.34 11.82 5.67
N SER A 116 -7.68 12.96 5.87
CA SER A 116 -8.25 14.27 5.67
C SER A 116 -8.34 14.48 4.17
N HIS A 117 -9.57 14.65 3.68
CA HIS A 117 -9.87 15.02 2.30
C HIS A 117 -9.17 16.32 1.86
N ARG A 118 -8.60 17.09 2.81
CA ARG A 118 -7.92 18.36 2.55
C ARG A 118 -6.63 18.19 1.73
N TRP A 119 -6.00 17.02 1.81
CA TRP A 119 -4.73 16.73 1.11
C TRP A 119 -4.91 16.13 -0.28
N PHE A 120 -6.16 15.96 -0.74
CA PHE A 120 -6.52 15.35 -2.03
C PHE A 120 -6.78 16.35 -3.17
N GLN A 121 -6.61 17.65 -2.97
CA GLN A 121 -6.91 18.63 -4.00
C GLN A 121 -5.65 19.10 -4.73
N HIS A 122 -5.16 18.29 -5.67
CA HIS A 122 -4.43 18.83 -6.81
C HIS A 122 -5.41 18.96 -7.98
N PRO A 123 -5.67 20.18 -8.52
CA PRO A 123 -6.67 20.41 -9.57
C PRO A 123 -6.51 19.49 -10.80
N ASP A 124 -5.25 19.12 -11.09
CA ASP A 124 -4.88 18.36 -12.28
C ASP A 124 -4.55 16.88 -12.04
N CYS A 125 -4.73 16.34 -10.82
CA CYS A 125 -4.43 14.93 -10.57
C CYS A 125 -5.58 14.00 -10.98
N CYS A 126 -5.29 13.08 -11.91
CA CYS A 126 -6.26 12.10 -12.41
C CYS A 126 -6.70 11.09 -11.33
N LEU A 127 -5.81 10.73 -10.38
CA LEU A 127 -6.09 9.77 -9.30
C LEU A 127 -7.06 10.31 -8.24
N CYS A 128 -6.95 11.60 -7.90
CA CYS A 128 -7.86 12.29 -6.97
C CYS A 128 -9.31 12.33 -7.46
N LYS A 129 -9.52 12.32 -8.79
CA LYS A 129 -10.87 12.28 -9.39
C LYS A 129 -11.54 10.90 -9.22
N THR A 130 -10.76 9.82 -9.18
CA THR A 130 -11.23 8.43 -9.00
C THR A 130 -11.64 8.09 -7.57
N LEU A 131 -11.00 8.68 -6.56
CA LEU A 131 -11.36 8.43 -5.14
C LEU A 131 -12.70 9.03 -4.74
N ARG A 132 -13.26 9.92 -5.56
CA ARG A 132 -14.65 10.42 -5.43
C ARG A 132 -15.70 9.33 -5.69
N TRP A 133 -15.31 8.20 -6.28
CA TRP A 133 -16.20 7.17 -6.83
C TRP A 133 -16.31 5.86 -6.04
N TYR A 134 -15.69 5.73 -4.85
CA TYR A 134 -15.82 4.53 -4.00
C TYR A 134 -16.57 4.83 -2.69
N PRO A 135 -17.91 4.66 -2.66
CA PRO A 135 -18.74 4.96 -1.49
C PRO A 135 -18.40 4.14 -0.24
N SER A 136 -17.82 2.94 -0.40
CA SER A 136 -17.45 2.04 0.69
C SER A 136 -16.33 2.57 1.59
N LEU A 137 -15.51 3.49 1.09
CA LEU A 137 -14.42 4.12 1.87
C LEU A 137 -14.87 5.38 2.63
N ARG A 138 -16.10 5.88 2.42
CA ARG A 138 -16.65 7.05 3.16
C ARG A 138 -16.77 6.80 4.66
N LYS A 139 -16.98 5.56 5.09
CA LYS A 139 -17.13 5.23 6.53
C LYS A 139 -15.86 5.49 7.36
N PHE A 140 -14.70 5.58 6.70
CA PHE A 140 -13.42 5.89 7.34
C PHE A 140 -13.11 7.39 7.39
N CYS A 141 -13.96 8.23 6.81
CA CYS A 141 -13.81 9.68 6.85
C CYS A 141 -14.96 10.29 7.64
N GLN A 142 -14.83 10.28 8.96
CA GLN A 142 -15.68 11.10 9.82
C GLN A 142 -15.12 12.53 9.77
N VAL A 143 -15.64 13.33 8.87
CA VAL A 143 -15.52 14.79 8.95
C VAL A 143 -16.35 15.21 10.17
N LYS A 144 -15.71 15.75 11.21
CA LYS A 144 -16.43 16.68 12.09
C LYS A 144 -16.68 17.93 11.24
N GLU A 145 -17.95 18.23 10.97
CA GLU A 145 -18.30 19.53 10.44
C GLU A 145 -17.94 20.56 11.53
N ASP A 146 -16.93 21.39 11.25
CA ASP A 146 -16.67 22.58 12.06
C ASP A 146 -17.87 23.53 11.88
N PRO A 147 -18.55 23.92 12.97
CA PRO A 147 -19.74 24.78 12.88
C PRO A 147 -19.44 26.24 12.49
N ASP A 148 -18.17 26.63 12.28
CA ASP A 148 -17.76 28.03 12.09
C ASP A 148 -17.42 28.39 10.63
N ASN A 149 -18.22 27.92 9.67
CA ASN A 149 -18.16 28.41 8.29
C ASN A 149 -19.50 28.99 7.80
N ASN A 150 -20.16 29.73 8.69
CA ASN A 150 -21.13 30.75 8.30
C ASN A 150 -20.48 32.13 8.46
N LEU A 151 -19.70 32.52 7.46
CA LEU A 151 -19.58 33.92 7.10
C LEU A 151 -19.87 34.07 5.61
N ASP A 152 -20.95 34.83 5.40
CA ASP A 152 -21.22 35.72 4.28
C ASP A 152 -22.00 35.16 3.06
N GLY A 153 -23.31 35.40 3.16
CA GLY A 153 -24.28 35.52 2.07
C GLY A 153 -25.48 36.32 2.56
#